data_AF-A0A4Y9NCY8-F1
#
_entry.id   AF-A0A4Y9NCY8-F1
#
_cell.length_a   1.000
_cell.length_b   1.000
_cell.length_c   1.000
_cell.angle_alpha   90.00
_cell.angle_beta   90.00
_cell.angle_gamma   90.00
#
_symmetry.space_group_name_H-M   'P 1'
#
loop_
_entity.id
_entity.type
_entity.pdbx_description
1 polymer ?
#
loop_
_entity_poly.entity_id
_entity_poly.type
_entity_poly.pdbx_seq_one_letter_code
_entity_poly.pdbx_strand_id
1 'polypeptide(L)'
;MADDDAADLDEGTENAALGEALAAEHAAVWGYGVVGAALGPDAQPAAAASETAHRDLRDQVVLLLAGRDAEIVDAEGGYALPFPVLSEVDAAALAVTLEDGVSAAWVRVLDQAVESSTREFAVGALSGAEVRAVGWRASAGRTPVTSAFPGLPDA
;
A
#
# COMPACT_ATOMS: atom_id res chain seq x y z
N MET A 1 3.15 -39.56 2.01
CA MET A 1 3.30 -38.65 0.88
C MET A 1 2.44 -37.43 1.20
N ALA A 2 2.93 -36.62 2.13
CA ALA A 2 2.44 -35.26 2.30
C ALA A 2 3.36 -34.44 1.38
N ASP A 3 2.80 -33.79 0.37
CA ASP A 3 3.52 -32.79 -0.40
C ASP A 3 3.83 -31.64 0.57
N ASP A 4 5.10 -31.55 0.94
CA ASP A 4 5.68 -30.48 1.74
C ASP A 4 5.99 -29.32 0.77
N ASP A 5 4.94 -28.73 0.19
CA ASP A 5 5.00 -27.54 -0.69
C ASP A 5 5.03 -26.25 0.16
N ALA A 6 5.70 -26.27 1.31
CA ALA A 6 6.20 -25.03 1.89
C ALA A 6 7.44 -24.65 1.07
N ALA A 7 7.21 -23.97 -0.06
CA ALA A 7 8.31 -23.46 -0.89
C ALA A 7 9.27 -22.67 0.01
N ASP A 8 10.55 -23.06 0.03
CA ASP A 8 11.59 -22.33 0.76
C ASP A 8 11.58 -20.88 0.29
N LEU A 9 11.62 -19.93 1.23
CA LEU A 9 11.71 -18.51 0.90
C LEU A 9 13.01 -18.25 0.14
N ASP A 10 12.90 -17.62 -1.02
CA ASP A 10 14.00 -17.22 -1.88
C ASP A 10 13.78 -15.84 -2.52
N GLU A 11 14.75 -15.36 -3.30
CA GLU A 11 14.66 -14.06 -4.01
C GLU A 11 13.46 -14.02 -4.99
N GLY A 12 13.06 -15.15 -5.56
CA GLY A 12 11.90 -15.25 -6.44
C GLY A 12 10.59 -14.97 -5.70
N THR A 13 10.39 -15.57 -4.53
CA THR A 13 9.23 -15.31 -3.66
C THR A 13 9.20 -13.87 -3.14
N GLU A 14 10.37 -13.31 -2.80
CA GLU A 14 10.51 -11.90 -2.42
C GLU A 14 10.14 -10.95 -3.58
N ASN A 15 10.65 -11.22 -4.79
CA ASN A 15 10.34 -10.42 -5.97
C ASN A 15 8.86 -10.49 -6.36
N ALA A 16 8.22 -11.65 -6.20
CA ALA A 16 6.78 -11.79 -6.42
C ALA A 16 5.99 -10.91 -5.44
N ALA A 17 6.34 -10.91 -4.15
CA ALA A 17 5.70 -10.06 -3.15
C ALA A 17 5.94 -8.55 -3.42
N LEU A 18 7.14 -8.18 -3.88
CA LEU A 18 7.42 -6.81 -4.32
C LEU A 18 6.60 -6.41 -5.54
N GLY A 19 6.32 -7.34 -6.46
CA GLY A 19 5.39 -7.13 -7.58
C GLY A 19 3.95 -6.89 -7.12
N GLU A 20 3.47 -7.63 -6.11
CA GLU A 20 2.18 -7.39 -5.48
C GLU A 20 2.11 -6.01 -4.80
N ALA A 21 3.17 -5.62 -4.08
CA ALA A 21 3.28 -4.28 -3.51
C ALA A 21 3.28 -3.20 -4.60
N LEU A 22 4.00 -3.40 -5.71
CA LEU A 22 4.00 -2.46 -6.83
C LEU A 22 2.59 -2.28 -7.43
N ALA A 23 1.82 -3.36 -7.58
CA ALA A 23 0.44 -3.28 -8.04
C ALA A 23 -0.45 -2.48 -7.06
N ALA A 24 -0.27 -2.67 -5.76
CA ALA A 24 -0.97 -1.89 -4.74
C ALA A 24 -0.57 -0.40 -4.78
N GLU A 25 0.71 -0.08 -4.98
CA GLU A 25 1.19 1.30 -5.13
C GLU A 25 0.61 1.98 -6.37
N HIS A 26 0.52 1.28 -7.52
CA HIS A 26 -0.15 1.83 -8.70
C HIS A 26 -1.63 2.14 -8.45
N ALA A 27 -2.35 1.23 -7.78
CA ALA A 27 -3.74 1.45 -7.39
C ALA A 27 -3.89 2.62 -6.42
N ALA A 28 -2.97 2.77 -5.46
CA ALA A 28 -2.96 3.89 -4.52
C ALA A 28 -2.72 5.23 -5.22
N VAL A 29 -1.72 5.33 -6.11
CA VAL A 29 -1.45 6.55 -6.90
C VAL A 29 -2.68 6.94 -7.71
N TRP A 30 -3.32 5.99 -8.40
CA TRP A 30 -4.54 6.26 -9.16
C TRP A 30 -5.71 6.68 -8.25
N GLY A 31 -5.91 5.95 -7.16
CA GLY A 31 -7.00 6.17 -6.22
C GLY A 31 -6.90 7.52 -5.51
N TYR A 32 -5.70 7.99 -5.19
CA TYR A 32 -5.50 9.32 -4.61
C TYR A 32 -5.86 10.47 -5.54
N GLY A 33 -5.84 10.25 -6.86
CA GLY A 33 -6.44 11.19 -7.82
C GLY A 33 -7.95 11.35 -7.61
N VAL A 34 -8.66 10.25 -7.33
CA VAL A 34 -10.10 10.26 -7.00
C VAL A 34 -10.35 10.91 -5.63
N VAL A 35 -9.56 10.54 -4.62
CA VAL A 35 -9.64 11.13 -3.28
C VAL A 35 -9.46 12.65 -3.35
N GLY A 36 -8.38 13.13 -3.97
CA GLY A 36 -8.08 14.55 -4.08
C GLY A 36 -9.17 15.34 -4.82
N ALA A 37 -9.76 14.76 -5.87
CA ALA A 37 -10.83 15.39 -6.63
C ALA A 37 -12.14 15.56 -5.84
N ALA A 38 -12.40 14.69 -4.86
CA ALA A 38 -13.60 14.71 -4.05
C ALA A 38 -13.46 15.54 -2.75
N LEU A 39 -12.25 15.98 -2.40
CA LEU A 39 -11.96 16.76 -1.21
C LEU A 39 -12.05 18.28 -1.45
N GLY A 40 -12.50 19.01 -0.43
CA GLY A 40 -12.40 20.46 -0.36
C GLY A 40 -10.95 20.97 -0.30
N PRO A 41 -10.73 22.26 -0.58
CA PRO A 41 -9.40 22.84 -0.79
C PRO A 41 -8.46 22.70 0.43
N ASP A 42 -9.01 22.69 1.64
CA ASP A 42 -8.22 22.57 2.87
C ASP A 42 -7.66 21.15 3.09
N ALA A 43 -8.31 20.12 2.52
CA ALA A 43 -7.92 18.72 2.66
C ALA A 43 -7.13 18.17 1.44
N GLN A 44 -7.19 18.84 0.29
CA GLN A 44 -6.43 18.46 -0.92
C GLN A 44 -4.91 18.32 -0.71
N PRO A 45 -4.23 19.19 0.07
CA PRO A 45 -2.79 19.04 0.31
C PRO A 45 -2.42 17.69 0.96
N ALA A 46 -3.29 17.15 1.82
CA ALA A 46 -3.06 15.84 2.43
C ALA A 46 -3.12 14.71 1.39
N ALA A 47 -4.11 14.74 0.49
CA ALA A 47 -4.22 13.78 -0.60
C ALA A 47 -3.03 13.86 -1.57
N ALA A 48 -2.59 15.07 -1.94
CA ALA A 48 -1.43 15.27 -2.80
C ALA A 48 -0.12 14.78 -2.16
N ALA A 49 0.05 14.99 -0.85
CA ALA A 49 1.19 14.49 -0.11
C ALA A 49 1.21 12.94 -0.07
N SER A 50 0.06 12.32 0.17
CA SER A 50 -0.06 10.86 0.11
C SER A 50 0.25 10.30 -1.28
N GLU A 51 -0.35 10.90 -2.32
CA GLU A 51 -0.11 10.49 -3.71
C GLU A 51 1.38 10.57 -4.08
N THR A 52 2.06 11.64 -3.63
CA THR A 52 3.50 11.82 -3.84
C THR A 52 4.30 10.72 -3.14
N ALA A 53 3.97 10.41 -1.88
CA ALA A 53 4.64 9.34 -1.14
C ALA A 53 4.49 7.97 -1.83
N HIS A 54 3.32 7.66 -2.39
CA HIS A 54 3.09 6.43 -3.14
C HIS A 54 3.84 6.41 -4.49
N ARG A 55 3.95 7.55 -5.19
CA ARG A 55 4.80 7.65 -6.39
C ARG A 55 6.27 7.39 -6.08
N ASP A 56 6.77 7.98 -5.00
CA ASP A 56 8.15 7.76 -4.56
C ASP A 56 8.41 6.29 -4.21
N LEU A 57 7.46 5.62 -3.53
CA LEU A 57 7.54 4.19 -3.21
C LEU A 57 7.48 3.32 -4.46
N ARG A 58 6.51 3.57 -5.36
CA ARG A 58 6.40 2.88 -6.65
C ARG A 58 7.70 2.95 -7.44
N ASP A 59 8.28 4.14 -7.56
CA ASP A 59 9.51 4.34 -8.35
C ASP A 59 10.71 3.62 -7.70
N GLN A 60 10.79 3.57 -6.37
CA GLN A 60 11.80 2.78 -5.66
C GLN A 60 11.64 1.27 -5.89
N VAL A 61 10.41 0.75 -5.86
CA VAL A 61 10.14 -0.68 -6.13
C VAL A 61 10.48 -1.04 -7.58
N VAL A 62 10.13 -0.18 -8.54
CA VAL A 62 10.50 -0.36 -9.95
C VAL A 62 12.02 -0.44 -10.11
N LEU A 63 12.77 0.47 -9.47
CA LEU A 63 14.23 0.45 -9.52
C LEU A 63 14.81 -0.82 -8.86
N LEU A 64 14.23 -1.27 -7.75
CA LEU A 64 14.65 -2.49 -7.06
C LEU A 64 14.44 -3.74 -7.94
N LEU A 65 13.25 -3.91 -8.52
CA LEU A 65 12.93 -5.03 -9.40
C LEU A 65 13.75 -5.00 -10.69
N ALA A 66 13.94 -3.82 -11.28
CA ALA A 66 14.80 -3.65 -12.45
C ALA A 66 16.26 -4.04 -12.15
N GLY A 67 16.78 -3.67 -10.98
CA GLY A 67 18.13 -4.04 -10.53
C GLY A 67 18.31 -5.55 -10.31
N ARG A 68 17.22 -6.29 -10.18
CA ARG A 68 17.19 -7.77 -10.02
C ARG A 68 16.83 -8.51 -11.31
N ASP A 69 16.68 -7.80 -12.44
CA ASP A 69 16.15 -8.36 -13.69
C ASP A 69 14.81 -9.11 -13.49
N ALA A 70 14.00 -8.66 -12.52
CA ALA A 70 12.71 -9.26 -12.17
C ALA A 70 11.55 -8.63 -12.97
N GLU A 71 10.40 -9.31 -12.99
CA GLU A 71 9.19 -8.79 -13.62
C GLU A 71 8.70 -7.51 -12.94
N ILE A 72 8.37 -6.50 -13.74
CA ILE A 72 7.85 -5.20 -13.27
C ILE A 72 6.40 -5.09 -13.75
N VAL A 73 5.48 -5.05 -12.79
CA VAL A 73 4.04 -4.92 -13.09
C VAL A 73 3.72 -3.51 -13.57
N ASP A 74 3.07 -3.42 -14.73
CA ASP A 74 2.59 -2.16 -15.31
C ASP A 74 1.35 -1.63 -14.58
N ALA A 75 1.12 -0.33 -14.66
CA ALA A 75 -0.11 0.28 -14.17
C ALA A 75 -1.28 -0.02 -15.11
N GLU A 76 -2.45 -0.34 -14.53
CA GLU A 76 -3.70 -0.46 -15.28
C GLU A 76 -4.19 0.92 -15.79
N GLY A 77 -4.97 0.91 -16.88
CA GLY A 77 -5.60 2.12 -17.41
C GLY A 77 -6.67 2.74 -16.50
N GLY A 78 -7.15 1.98 -15.50
CA GLY A 78 -8.05 2.43 -14.46
C GLY A 78 -8.37 1.31 -13.46
N TYR A 79 -8.79 1.70 -12.26
CA TYR A 79 -9.09 0.76 -11.17
C TYR A 79 -10.56 0.85 -10.76
N ALA A 80 -11.14 -0.30 -10.41
CA ALA A 80 -12.51 -0.33 -9.90
C ALA A 80 -12.56 0.27 -8.49
N LEU A 81 -13.46 1.23 -8.28
CA LEU A 81 -13.68 1.77 -6.94
C LEU A 81 -14.49 0.78 -6.10
N PRO A 82 -14.12 0.58 -4.82
CA PRO A 82 -14.83 -0.34 -3.92
C PRO A 82 -16.25 0.13 -3.58
N PHE A 83 -16.49 1.44 -3.70
CA PHE A 83 -17.78 2.09 -3.49
C PHE A 83 -17.82 3.46 -4.20
N PRO A 84 -19.01 4.04 -4.43
CA PRO A 84 -19.13 5.40 -4.96
C PRO A 84 -18.54 6.43 -3.97
N VAL A 85 -17.74 7.37 -4.48
CA VAL A 85 -17.19 8.49 -3.70
C VAL A 85 -18.01 9.74 -3.98
N LEU A 86 -18.92 10.09 -3.08
CA LEU A 86 -19.91 11.16 -3.28
C LEU A 86 -19.78 12.31 -2.28
N SER A 87 -18.83 12.21 -1.35
CA SER A 87 -18.57 13.20 -0.30
C SER A 87 -17.11 13.16 0.16
N GLU A 88 -16.69 14.17 0.92
CA GLU A 88 -15.36 14.19 1.54
C GLU A 88 -15.15 13.03 2.53
N VAL A 89 -16.22 12.58 3.20
CA VAL A 89 -16.17 11.42 4.10
C VAL A 89 -15.97 10.13 3.31
N ASP A 90 -16.64 9.98 2.16
CA ASP A 90 -16.42 8.84 1.27
C ASP A 90 -15.00 8.86 0.68
N ALA A 91 -14.48 10.05 0.38
CA ALA A 91 -13.10 10.21 -0.12
C ALA A 91 -12.08 9.80 0.93
N ALA A 92 -12.27 10.24 2.18
CA ALA A 92 -11.46 9.79 3.31
C ALA A 92 -11.59 8.27 3.54
N ALA A 93 -12.80 7.72 3.43
CA ALA A 93 -13.01 6.27 3.52
C ALA A 93 -12.30 5.50 2.41
N LEU A 94 -12.27 6.04 1.17
CA LEU A 94 -11.50 5.46 0.07
C LEU A 94 -10.01 5.49 0.38
N ALA A 95 -9.49 6.62 0.87
CA ALA A 95 -8.09 6.74 1.27
C ALA A 95 -7.71 5.69 2.34
N VAL A 96 -8.59 5.43 3.33
CA VAL A 96 -8.38 4.33 4.28
C VAL A 96 -8.27 2.97 3.57
N THR A 97 -9.18 2.67 2.63
CA THR A 97 -9.12 1.40 1.88
C THR A 97 -7.84 1.27 1.06
N LEU A 98 -7.34 2.36 0.47
CA LEU A 98 -6.08 2.36 -0.27
C LEU A 98 -4.89 2.08 0.66
N GLU A 99 -4.79 2.81 1.78
CA GLU A 99 -3.70 2.61 2.73
C GLU A 99 -3.74 1.22 3.39
N ASP A 100 -4.93 0.71 3.75
CA ASP A 100 -5.07 -0.64 4.29
C ASP A 100 -4.62 -1.72 3.28
N GLY A 101 -4.95 -1.52 1.99
CA GLY A 101 -4.52 -2.41 0.91
C GLY A 101 -3.01 -2.37 0.68
N VAL A 102 -2.41 -1.18 0.70
CA VAL A 102 -0.95 -1.00 0.62
C VAL A 102 -0.26 -1.62 1.84
N SER A 103 -0.75 -1.38 3.05
CA SER A 103 -0.24 -2.00 4.28
C SER A 103 -0.25 -3.53 4.19
N ALA A 104 -1.35 -4.13 3.70
CA ALA A 104 -1.43 -5.58 3.54
C ALA A 104 -0.37 -6.12 2.55
N ALA A 105 -0.13 -5.41 1.44
CA ALA A 105 0.89 -5.79 0.47
C ALA A 105 2.31 -5.66 1.06
N TRP A 106 2.60 -4.65 1.86
CA TRP A 106 3.90 -4.52 2.53
C TRP A 106 4.12 -5.55 3.65
N VAL A 107 3.06 -5.97 4.36
CA VAL A 107 3.12 -7.13 5.27
C VAL A 107 3.47 -8.39 4.52
N ARG A 108 2.89 -8.60 3.33
CA ARG A 108 3.23 -9.73 2.46
C ARG A 108 4.71 -9.70 2.05
N VAL A 109 5.26 -8.53 1.72
CA VAL A 109 6.71 -8.39 1.46
C VAL A 109 7.54 -8.76 2.69
N LEU A 110 7.16 -8.31 3.89
CA LEU A 110 7.88 -8.66 5.13
C LEU A 110 7.90 -10.16 5.40
N ASP A 111 6.79 -10.85 5.11
CA ASP A 111 6.66 -12.30 5.25
C ASP A 111 7.53 -13.08 4.25
N GLN A 112 7.80 -12.53 3.07
CA GLN A 112 8.59 -13.19 2.02
C GLN A 112 10.04 -12.73 1.93
N ALA A 113 10.39 -11.63 2.60
CA ALA A 113 11.69 -11.02 2.43
C ALA A 113 12.81 -11.91 3.01
N VAL A 114 13.71 -12.33 2.14
CA VAL A 114 14.94 -13.05 2.46
C VAL A 114 16.10 -12.09 2.75
N GLU A 115 16.14 -10.94 2.07
CA GLU A 115 17.15 -9.91 2.25
C GLU A 115 16.81 -8.94 3.40
N SER A 116 17.81 -8.55 4.20
CA SER A 116 17.59 -7.60 5.29
C SER A 116 17.23 -6.21 4.79
N SER A 117 17.81 -5.78 3.67
CA SER A 117 17.50 -4.50 3.03
C SER A 117 16.05 -4.41 2.57
N THR A 118 15.49 -5.50 2.03
CA THR A 118 14.07 -5.56 1.63
C THR A 118 13.16 -5.49 2.85
N ARG A 119 13.50 -6.19 3.95
CA ARG A 119 12.76 -6.06 5.21
C ARG A 119 12.76 -4.63 5.74
N GLU A 120 13.92 -3.98 5.79
CA GLU A 120 14.04 -2.60 6.25
C GLU A 120 13.21 -1.63 5.38
N PHE A 121 13.27 -1.80 4.06
CA PHE A 121 12.50 -1.03 3.11
C PHE A 121 10.98 -1.22 3.31
N ALA A 122 10.52 -2.47 3.46
CA ALA A 122 9.12 -2.80 3.66
C ALA A 122 8.58 -2.28 5.00
N VAL A 123 9.37 -2.32 6.09
CA VAL A 123 8.98 -1.68 7.37
C VAL A 123 8.79 -0.18 7.20
N GLY A 124 9.69 0.48 6.46
CA GLY A 124 9.58 1.92 6.17
C GLY A 124 8.30 2.27 5.40
N ALA A 125 8.01 1.51 4.35
CA ALA A 125 6.82 1.69 3.54
C ALA A 125 5.52 1.44 4.31
N LEU A 126 5.44 0.32 5.05
CA LEU A 126 4.31 -0.03 5.92
C LEU A 126 4.07 1.03 7.00
N SER A 127 5.14 1.51 7.65
CA SER A 127 5.03 2.56 8.68
C SER A 127 4.49 3.86 8.09
N GLY A 128 4.94 4.24 6.90
CA GLY A 128 4.43 5.41 6.19
C GLY A 128 2.94 5.29 5.85
N ALA A 129 2.51 4.12 5.37
CA ALA A 129 1.11 3.83 5.07
C ALA A 129 0.21 3.92 6.30
N GLU A 130 0.59 3.29 7.41
CA GLU A 130 -0.21 3.34 8.64
C GLU A 130 -0.31 4.76 9.23
N VAL A 131 0.76 5.56 9.16
CA VAL A 131 0.71 6.96 9.60
C VAL A 131 -0.31 7.76 8.80
N ARG A 132 -0.36 7.57 7.48
CA ARG A 132 -1.38 8.20 6.63
C ARG A 132 -2.77 7.65 6.92
N ALA A 133 -2.91 6.34 7.07
CA ALA A 133 -4.17 5.67 7.37
C ALA A 133 -4.84 6.22 8.64
N VAL A 134 -4.08 6.48 9.70
CA VAL A 134 -4.60 7.08 10.95
C VAL A 134 -5.27 8.44 10.67
N GLY A 135 -4.63 9.30 9.88
CA GLY A 135 -5.20 10.60 9.49
C GLY A 135 -6.51 10.44 8.72
N TRP A 136 -6.54 9.52 7.76
CA TRP A 136 -7.75 9.26 6.96
C TRP A 136 -8.86 8.60 7.75
N ARG A 137 -8.56 7.68 8.68
CA ARG A 137 -9.54 7.07 9.58
C ARG A 137 -10.21 8.16 10.43
N ALA A 138 -9.46 9.14 10.91
CA ALA A 138 -10.03 10.30 11.62
C ALA A 138 -10.94 11.14 10.71
N SER A 139 -10.50 11.49 9.50
CA SER A 139 -11.31 12.24 8.53
C SER A 139 -12.56 11.49 8.05
N ALA A 140 -12.51 10.15 8.03
CA ALA A 140 -13.65 9.29 7.71
C ALA A 140 -14.58 9.06 8.92
N GLY A 141 -14.30 9.67 10.09
CA GLY A 141 -15.09 9.50 11.31
C GLY A 141 -15.03 8.10 11.92
N ARG A 142 -14.00 7.30 11.62
CA ARG A 142 -13.82 5.94 12.17
C ARG A 142 -13.25 5.99 13.59
N THR A 143 -13.73 5.10 14.44
CA THR A 143 -13.21 4.88 15.80
C THR A 143 -13.13 3.37 16.09
N PRO A 144 -12.00 2.86 16.61
CA PRO A 144 -10.75 3.58 16.88
C PRO A 144 -10.03 4.01 15.58
N VAL A 145 -9.22 5.07 15.66
CA VAL A 145 -8.41 5.55 14.51
C VAL A 145 -7.12 4.73 14.32
N THR A 146 -6.80 3.87 15.28
CA THR A 146 -5.67 2.94 15.24
C THR A 146 -6.18 1.51 15.43
N SER A 147 -5.67 0.58 14.64
CA SER A 147 -5.75 -0.86 14.93
C SER A 147 -4.43 -1.33 15.54
N ALA A 148 -4.38 -2.59 15.99
CA ALA A 148 -3.10 -3.26 16.17
C ALA A 148 -2.30 -3.18 14.86
N PHE A 149 -0.97 -3.08 14.98
CA PHE A 149 -0.11 -3.01 13.80
C PHE A 149 -0.32 -4.27 12.95
N PRO A 150 -0.53 -4.15 11.63
CA PRO A 150 -0.78 -5.30 10.77
C PRO A 150 0.24 -6.42 10.97
N GLY A 151 -0.23 -7.64 11.22
CA GLY A 151 0.62 -8.80 11.53
C GLY A 151 0.88 -9.05 13.03
N LEU A 152 0.45 -8.16 13.93
CA LEU A 152 0.40 -8.44 15.37
C LEU A 152 -0.99 -8.97 15.76
N PRO A 153 -1.07 -9.89 16.74
CA PRO A 153 -2.37 -10.36 17.25
C PRO A 153 -3.13 -9.20 17.91
N ASP A 154 -4.46 -9.22 17.78
CA ASP A 154 -5.34 -8.34 18.55
C ASP A 154 -5.15 -8.64 20.05
N ALA A 155 -5.04 -7.58 20.86
CA ALA A 155 -4.84 -7.66 22.30
C ALA A 155 -6.12 -8.02 23.07
#